data_AF-A0A9E5UU18-F1
#
_entry.id   AF-A0A9E5UU18-F1
#
_cell.length_a   1.000
_cell.length_b   1.000
_cell.length_c   1.000
_cell.angle_alpha   90.00
_cell.angle_beta   90.00
_cell.angle_gamma   90.00
#
_symmetry.space_group_name_H-M   'P 1'
#
loop_
_entity.id
_entity.type
_entity.pdbx_description
1 polymer ?
#
loop_
_entity_poly.entity_id
_entity_poly.type
_entity_poly.pdbx_seq_one_letter_code
_entity_poly.pdbx_strand_id
1 'polypeptide(L)'
;MGAAALKLDKDGNAAWDEIWTDFCDLALAGGPPHRGSLLEPVSTAAVAADPEGYQRVIAELERGIKMVTGLPVVQSSSPGWIGMECQSEAMALWLLRAIIVENISVRREGATLYFPAGPAFRLEKEIKNVITVIAKTNHYWQEHIASHPGMTLPPLLTDQVHLWHGHLPLFSTQAAGLLNAEEQARAARFATPQLQARFVAARGALRRLLAAYLREAPEALAFHYGPHGKPELRASPLCFNLAHAEDWLVIGVAWRVAVGVDLEQVRPLDDLERVARHHFTPQEQAALLTLPAAQRLRAFYACWTRKEAVVKATGAGLSAALTRVEVSLAPGAPAQVLRLGAQLAPAWTLFSFEVAEGWQGAPGRAASRAGGAALRP
;
A
#
# COMPACT_ATOMS: atom_id res chain seq x y z
N MET A 1 7.37 31.96 -10.43
CA MET A 1 7.48 31.65 -11.86
C MET A 1 6.09 31.77 -12.46
N GLY A 2 5.94 32.40 -13.63
CA GLY A 2 4.64 32.55 -14.29
C GLY A 2 4.19 31.25 -14.96
N ALA A 3 2.88 31.09 -15.19
CA ALA A 3 2.35 29.97 -15.94
C ALA A 3 2.91 29.97 -17.38
N ALA A 4 3.21 28.78 -17.94
CA ALA A 4 3.73 28.63 -19.31
C ALA A 4 2.86 29.39 -20.32
N ALA A 5 3.44 30.14 -21.26
CA ALA A 5 2.67 30.90 -22.24
C ALA A 5 1.82 29.98 -23.14
N LEU A 6 0.66 30.45 -23.59
CA LEU A 6 -0.17 29.70 -24.54
C LEU A 6 0.58 29.57 -25.87
N LYS A 7 0.63 28.36 -26.44
CA LYS A 7 1.13 28.13 -27.81
C LYS A 7 -0.06 27.97 -28.75
N LEU A 8 0.07 28.51 -29.96
CA LEU A 8 -0.93 28.37 -31.01
C LEU A 8 -0.41 27.45 -32.11
N ASP A 9 -1.30 26.62 -32.65
CA ASP A 9 -1.03 25.79 -33.81
C ASP A 9 -1.02 26.62 -35.10
N LYS A 10 -0.73 25.95 -36.22
CA LYS A 10 -0.70 26.54 -37.58
C LYS A 10 -2.03 27.17 -38.01
N ASP A 11 -3.15 26.79 -37.37
CA ASP A 11 -4.50 27.26 -37.67
C ASP A 11 -4.95 28.36 -36.69
N GLY A 12 -4.06 28.77 -35.76
CA GLY A 12 -4.31 29.83 -34.79
C GLY A 12 -5.06 29.38 -33.52
N ASN A 13 -5.26 28.08 -33.32
CA ASN A 13 -5.93 27.53 -32.13
C ASN A 13 -4.90 27.14 -31.06
N ALA A 14 -5.32 27.00 -29.80
CA ALA A 14 -4.41 26.59 -28.73
C ALA A 14 -3.86 25.16 -28.98
N ALA A 15 -2.55 25.01 -29.07
CA ALA A 15 -1.87 23.72 -29.24
C ALA A 15 -1.64 23.05 -27.88
N TRP A 16 -2.72 22.58 -27.23
CA TRP A 16 -2.70 22.13 -25.82
C TRP A 16 -1.70 21.02 -25.51
N ASP A 17 -1.43 20.14 -26.46
CA ASP A 17 -0.46 19.04 -26.41
C ASP A 17 1.00 19.51 -26.59
N GLU A 18 1.22 20.71 -27.11
CA GLU A 18 2.56 21.27 -27.37
C GLU A 18 2.97 22.35 -26.35
N ILE A 19 2.08 22.77 -25.45
CA ILE A 19 2.36 23.82 -24.46
C ILE A 19 3.52 23.42 -23.54
N TRP A 20 3.58 22.16 -23.12
CA TRP A 20 4.57 21.63 -22.19
C TRP A 20 5.52 20.67 -22.90
N THR A 21 6.81 20.95 -22.81
CA THR A 21 7.87 20.18 -23.48
C THR A 21 8.32 18.95 -22.69
N ASP A 22 8.23 19.00 -21.37
CA ASP A 22 8.45 17.87 -20.47
C ASP A 22 7.54 17.93 -19.22
N PHE A 23 7.55 16.87 -18.41
CA PHE A 23 6.74 16.79 -17.18
C PHE A 23 7.16 17.82 -16.12
N CYS A 24 8.44 18.20 -16.07
CA CYS A 24 8.94 19.21 -15.13
C CYS A 24 8.32 20.59 -15.44
N ASP A 25 8.20 20.94 -16.72
CA ASP A 25 7.53 22.16 -17.18
C ASP A 25 6.03 22.16 -16.83
N LEU A 26 5.36 21.02 -16.98
CA LEU A 26 3.96 20.84 -16.61
C LEU A 26 3.74 20.92 -15.09
N ALA A 27 4.64 20.32 -14.30
CA ALA A 27 4.56 20.33 -12.84
C ALA A 27 4.79 21.73 -12.25
N LEU A 28 5.63 22.55 -12.90
CA LEU A 28 5.93 23.94 -12.50
C LEU A 28 4.84 24.95 -12.94
N ALA A 29 3.97 24.58 -13.88
CA ALA A 29 2.90 25.45 -14.37
C ALA A 29 1.77 25.72 -13.34
N GLY A 30 1.74 24.95 -12.23
CA GLY A 30 0.86 25.17 -11.09
C GLY A 30 1.62 25.79 -9.91
N GLY A 31 1.29 27.04 -9.56
CA GLY A 31 1.78 27.65 -8.32
C GLY A 31 1.25 26.92 -7.07
N PRO A 32 1.84 27.15 -5.89
CA PRO A 32 1.41 26.49 -4.66
C PRO A 32 -0.10 26.66 -4.41
N PRO A 33 -0.78 25.69 -3.76
CA PRO A 33 -2.25 25.57 -3.64
C PRO A 33 -3.00 26.78 -3.05
N HIS A 34 -2.31 27.84 -2.62
CA HIS A 34 -2.84 28.89 -1.75
C HIS A 34 -3.08 30.23 -2.46
N ARG A 35 -3.08 30.30 -3.80
CA ARG A 35 -3.14 31.58 -4.53
C ARG A 35 -4.40 31.85 -5.38
N GLY A 36 -5.40 30.97 -5.39
CA GLY A 36 -6.62 31.16 -6.19
C GLY A 36 -7.91 30.85 -5.42
N SER A 37 -8.98 31.56 -5.73
CA SER A 37 -10.35 31.14 -5.39
C SER A 37 -10.71 29.88 -6.17
N LEU A 38 -11.45 28.96 -5.55
CA LEU A 38 -11.96 27.75 -6.19
C LEU A 38 -12.69 28.10 -7.50
N LEU A 39 -12.28 27.49 -8.61
CA LEU A 39 -12.98 27.65 -9.89
C LEU A 39 -14.23 26.77 -9.89
N GLU A 40 -15.39 27.41 -9.89
CA GLU A 40 -16.71 26.77 -9.78
C GLU A 40 -17.47 26.77 -11.11
N PRO A 41 -18.44 25.84 -11.30
CA PRO A 41 -19.36 25.90 -12.42
C PRO A 41 -20.23 27.17 -12.33
N VAL A 42 -20.70 27.68 -13.47
CA VAL A 42 -21.70 28.76 -13.47
C VAL A 42 -23.11 28.19 -13.27
N SER A 43 -24.06 29.04 -12.85
CA SER A 43 -25.46 28.65 -12.69
C SER A 43 -26.14 28.36 -14.03
N THR A 44 -27.22 27.58 -14.00
CA THR A 44 -28.06 27.31 -15.19
C THR A 44 -28.61 28.60 -15.82
N ALA A 45 -28.94 29.61 -15.02
CA ALA A 45 -29.38 30.92 -15.49
C ALA A 45 -28.28 31.67 -16.25
N ALA A 46 -27.02 31.57 -15.80
CA ALA A 46 -25.89 32.18 -16.50
C ALA A 46 -25.61 31.50 -17.84
N VAL A 47 -25.77 30.17 -17.93
CA VAL A 47 -25.69 29.44 -19.20
C VAL A 47 -26.82 29.85 -20.15
N ALA A 48 -28.05 29.97 -19.65
CA ALA A 48 -29.20 30.37 -20.45
C ALA A 48 -29.10 31.81 -20.99
N ALA A 49 -28.37 32.68 -20.28
CA ALA A 49 -28.15 34.07 -20.70
C ALA A 49 -27.16 34.21 -21.87
N ASP A 50 -26.23 33.26 -22.05
CA ASP A 50 -25.28 33.23 -23.18
C ASP A 50 -25.03 31.79 -23.67
N PRO A 51 -25.98 31.19 -24.41
CA PRO A 51 -25.85 29.82 -24.90
C PRO A 51 -24.71 29.65 -25.92
N GLU A 52 -24.50 30.65 -26.79
CA GLU A 52 -23.46 30.61 -27.83
C GLU A 52 -22.06 30.67 -27.22
N GLY A 53 -21.84 31.58 -26.26
CA GLY A 53 -20.60 31.66 -25.51
C GLY A 53 -20.32 30.38 -24.73
N TYR A 54 -21.35 29.75 -24.16
CA TYR A 54 -21.21 28.47 -23.47
C TYR A 54 -20.81 27.34 -24.43
N GLN A 55 -21.44 27.22 -25.60
CA GLN A 55 -21.10 26.21 -26.60
C GLN A 55 -19.65 26.37 -27.10
N ARG A 56 -19.19 27.61 -27.31
CA ARG A 56 -17.79 27.90 -27.65
C ARG A 56 -16.82 27.39 -26.59
N VAL A 57 -17.12 27.62 -25.31
CA VAL A 57 -16.28 27.16 -24.18
C VAL A 57 -16.29 25.64 -24.06
N ILE A 58 -17.45 25.00 -24.21
CA ILE A 58 -17.59 23.54 -24.19
C ILE A 58 -16.78 22.90 -25.32
N ALA A 59 -16.89 23.42 -26.55
CA ALA A 59 -16.14 22.92 -27.69
C ALA A 59 -14.62 22.99 -27.47
N GLU A 60 -14.13 24.10 -26.88
CA GLU A 60 -12.71 24.27 -26.61
C GLU A 60 -12.20 23.40 -25.45
N LEU A 61 -12.99 23.24 -24.38
CA LEU A 61 -12.67 22.30 -23.30
C LEU A 61 -12.67 20.85 -23.80
N GLU A 62 -13.64 20.46 -24.63
CA GLU A 62 -13.69 19.14 -25.25
C GLU A 62 -12.44 18.87 -26.08
N ARG A 63 -12.04 19.83 -26.93
CA ARG A 63 -10.83 19.74 -27.75
C ARG A 63 -9.59 19.60 -26.87
N GLY A 64 -9.43 20.46 -25.88
CA GLY A 64 -8.29 20.45 -24.97
C GLY A 64 -8.18 19.16 -24.16
N ILE A 65 -9.27 18.68 -23.57
CA ILE A 65 -9.30 17.43 -22.81
C ILE A 65 -8.90 16.25 -23.70
N LYS A 66 -9.45 16.13 -24.90
CA LYS A 66 -9.10 15.06 -25.84
C LYS A 66 -7.63 15.11 -26.24
N MET A 67 -7.08 16.29 -26.51
CA MET A 67 -5.66 16.46 -26.88
C MET A 67 -4.71 16.01 -25.77
N VAL A 68 -4.98 16.40 -24.52
CA VAL A 68 -4.03 16.14 -23.41
C VAL A 68 -4.24 14.78 -22.72
N THR A 69 -5.37 14.10 -22.96
CA THR A 69 -5.68 12.83 -22.30
C THR A 69 -5.94 11.66 -23.26
N GLY A 70 -6.44 11.93 -24.46
CA GLY A 70 -6.99 10.92 -25.37
C GLY A 70 -8.31 10.29 -24.90
N LEU A 71 -8.91 10.74 -23.79
CA LEU A 71 -10.10 10.12 -23.21
C LEU A 71 -11.42 10.66 -23.82
N PRO A 72 -12.51 9.87 -23.79
CA PRO A 72 -13.82 10.33 -24.20
C PRO A 72 -14.31 11.50 -23.35
N VAL A 73 -14.97 12.45 -23.99
CA VAL A 73 -15.62 13.60 -23.36
C VAL A 73 -17.12 13.42 -23.49
N VAL A 74 -17.85 13.64 -22.39
CA VAL A 74 -19.31 13.48 -22.32
C VAL A 74 -19.99 14.78 -21.91
N GLN A 75 -21.16 15.04 -22.49
CA GLN A 75 -21.96 16.19 -22.13
C GLN A 75 -22.69 15.94 -20.81
N SER A 76 -22.68 16.92 -19.91
CA SER A 76 -23.39 16.84 -18.63
C SER A 76 -24.89 17.10 -18.83
N SER A 77 -25.72 16.35 -18.12
CA SER A 77 -27.16 16.65 -17.98
C SER A 77 -27.44 17.92 -17.17
N SER A 78 -26.46 18.36 -16.36
CA SER A 78 -26.49 19.61 -15.60
C SER A 78 -25.66 20.68 -16.31
N PRO A 79 -26.24 21.82 -16.75
CA PRO A 79 -25.48 22.94 -17.32
C PRO A 79 -24.40 23.46 -16.37
N GLY A 80 -23.32 24.00 -16.94
CA GLY A 80 -22.16 24.48 -16.18
C GLY A 80 -21.05 23.43 -16.01
N TRP A 81 -21.18 22.27 -16.65
CA TRP A 81 -20.27 21.13 -16.49
C TRP A 81 -19.95 20.45 -17.83
N ILE A 82 -18.71 19.96 -17.96
CA ILE A 82 -18.26 19.08 -19.05
C ILE A 82 -17.63 17.81 -18.46
N GLY A 83 -17.99 16.64 -18.99
CA GLY A 83 -17.54 15.35 -18.46
C GLY A 83 -16.36 14.76 -19.22
N MET A 84 -15.51 14.01 -18.53
CA MET A 84 -14.45 13.16 -19.09
C MET A 84 -14.61 11.75 -18.53
N GLU A 85 -14.66 10.75 -19.41
CA GLU A 85 -14.77 9.35 -19.02
C GLU A 85 -13.39 8.78 -18.69
N CYS A 86 -13.16 8.46 -17.41
CA CYS A 86 -11.92 7.83 -16.98
C CYS A 86 -11.94 6.33 -17.31
N GLN A 87 -10.77 5.74 -17.48
CA GLN A 87 -10.61 4.31 -17.77
C GLN A 87 -11.13 3.40 -16.64
N SER A 88 -11.29 3.94 -15.42
CA SER A 88 -11.84 3.21 -14.28
C SER A 88 -12.34 4.17 -13.19
N GLU A 89 -13.15 3.62 -12.29
CA GLU A 89 -13.53 4.28 -11.04
C GLU A 89 -12.33 4.63 -10.14
N ALA A 90 -11.25 3.84 -10.18
CA ALA A 90 -10.05 4.12 -9.40
C ALA A 90 -9.34 5.37 -9.92
N MET A 91 -9.21 5.48 -11.25
CA MET A 91 -8.68 6.66 -11.93
C MET A 91 -9.50 7.89 -11.58
N ALA A 92 -10.82 7.82 -11.73
CA ALA A 92 -11.73 8.93 -11.40
C ALA A 92 -11.57 9.38 -9.94
N LEU A 93 -11.45 8.45 -8.98
CA LEU A 93 -11.28 8.81 -7.56
C LEU A 93 -9.98 9.56 -7.30
N TRP A 94 -8.90 9.07 -7.90
CA TRP A 94 -7.57 9.61 -7.66
C TRP A 94 -7.43 10.99 -8.31
N LEU A 95 -7.83 11.12 -9.58
CA LEU A 95 -7.81 12.37 -10.33
C LEU A 95 -8.66 13.42 -9.59
N LEU A 96 -9.87 13.09 -9.14
CA LEU A 96 -10.73 13.99 -8.37
C LEU A 96 -10.01 14.60 -7.17
N ARG A 97 -9.34 13.77 -6.37
CA ARG A 97 -8.64 14.24 -5.17
C ARG A 97 -7.46 15.16 -5.52
N ALA A 98 -6.74 14.84 -6.59
CA ALA A 98 -5.62 15.65 -7.05
C ALA A 98 -6.08 17.01 -7.62
N ILE A 99 -7.17 17.02 -8.39
CA ILE A 99 -7.73 18.22 -9.03
C ILE A 99 -8.27 19.22 -7.99
N ILE A 100 -8.95 18.74 -6.94
CA ILE A 100 -9.50 19.63 -5.88
C ILE A 100 -8.39 20.44 -5.19
N VAL A 101 -7.21 19.83 -4.98
CA VAL A 101 -6.05 20.48 -4.35
C VAL A 101 -5.48 21.61 -5.22
N GLU A 102 -5.80 21.62 -6.51
CA GLU A 102 -5.38 22.63 -7.50
C GLU A 102 -6.45 23.73 -7.68
N ASN A 103 -7.41 23.84 -6.75
CA ASN A 103 -8.49 24.84 -6.71
C ASN A 103 -9.43 24.80 -7.93
N ILE A 104 -9.73 23.61 -8.45
CA ILE A 104 -10.75 23.40 -9.47
C ILE A 104 -11.82 22.47 -8.91
N SER A 105 -13.08 22.93 -8.93
CA SER A 105 -14.20 22.08 -8.55
C SER A 105 -14.32 20.91 -9.52
N VAL A 106 -14.63 19.73 -9.00
CA VAL A 106 -14.83 18.53 -9.83
C VAL A 106 -15.90 17.67 -9.19
N ARG A 107 -16.86 17.22 -10.01
CA ARG A 107 -17.91 16.28 -9.61
C ARG A 107 -17.61 14.90 -10.21
N ARG A 108 -18.02 13.83 -9.55
CA ARG A 108 -17.85 12.47 -10.05
C ARG A 108 -19.18 11.71 -10.06
N GLU A 109 -19.42 10.96 -11.14
CA GLU A 109 -20.48 9.95 -11.24
C GLU A 109 -19.90 8.69 -11.87
N GLY A 110 -19.83 7.58 -11.14
CA GLY A 110 -19.19 6.36 -11.64
C GLY A 110 -17.72 6.61 -12.02
N ALA A 111 -17.35 6.30 -13.27
CA ALA A 111 -16.01 6.58 -13.81
C ALA A 111 -15.88 7.95 -14.51
N THR A 112 -16.91 8.79 -14.47
CA THR A 112 -16.93 10.10 -15.15
C THR A 112 -16.59 11.23 -14.18
N LEU A 113 -15.67 12.11 -14.60
CA LEU A 113 -15.37 13.37 -13.90
C LEU A 113 -15.97 14.54 -14.66
N TYR A 114 -16.61 15.46 -13.94
CA TYR A 114 -17.18 16.68 -14.49
C TYR A 114 -16.43 17.91 -14.01
N PHE A 115 -16.07 18.76 -14.96
CA PHE A 115 -15.28 19.99 -14.76
C PHE A 115 -16.15 21.23 -15.01
N PRO A 116 -15.86 22.35 -14.34
CA PRO A 116 -16.63 23.57 -14.46
C PRO A 116 -16.47 24.16 -15.87
N ALA A 117 -17.58 24.64 -16.40
CA ALA A 117 -17.63 25.40 -17.64
C ALA A 117 -18.56 26.60 -17.46
N GLY A 118 -18.29 27.70 -18.16
CA GLY A 118 -19.16 28.86 -18.17
C GLY A 118 -18.91 29.74 -19.39
N PRO A 119 -19.92 30.47 -19.88
CA PRO A 119 -19.82 31.23 -21.14
C PRO A 119 -18.73 32.31 -21.13
N ALA A 120 -18.44 32.87 -19.94
CA ALA A 120 -17.43 33.89 -19.73
C ALA A 120 -16.01 33.32 -19.47
N PHE A 121 -15.81 32.00 -19.53
CA PHE A 121 -14.48 31.41 -19.33
C PHE A 121 -13.54 31.83 -20.47
N ARG A 122 -12.36 32.34 -20.09
CA ARG A 122 -11.37 32.86 -21.02
C ARG A 122 -10.31 31.81 -21.31
N LEU A 123 -9.82 31.82 -22.54
CA LEU A 123 -8.83 30.86 -23.03
C LEU A 123 -7.56 30.85 -22.17
N GLU A 124 -6.96 32.01 -21.94
CA GLU A 124 -5.69 32.15 -21.20
C GLU A 124 -5.83 32.03 -19.67
N LYS A 125 -7.05 31.85 -19.15
CA LYS A 125 -7.32 31.81 -17.71
C LYS A 125 -8.12 30.56 -17.35
N GLU A 126 -9.44 30.66 -17.28
CA GLU A 126 -10.28 29.60 -16.73
C GLU A 126 -10.17 28.30 -17.53
N ILE A 127 -10.19 28.38 -18.87
CA ILE A 127 -10.07 27.21 -19.76
C ILE A 127 -8.69 26.57 -19.60
N LYS A 128 -7.62 27.37 -19.68
CA LYS A 128 -6.25 26.90 -19.49
C LYS A 128 -6.04 26.24 -18.13
N ASN A 129 -6.59 26.79 -17.05
CA ASN A 129 -6.46 26.21 -15.72
C ASN A 129 -7.09 24.81 -15.66
N VAL A 130 -8.30 24.65 -16.21
CA VAL A 130 -8.98 23.33 -16.30
C VAL A 130 -8.16 22.34 -17.13
N ILE A 131 -7.70 22.73 -18.31
CA ILE A 131 -6.92 21.82 -19.17
C ILE A 131 -5.57 21.46 -18.54
N THR A 132 -4.90 22.43 -17.91
CA THR A 132 -3.58 22.22 -17.27
C THR A 132 -3.70 21.21 -16.12
N VAL A 133 -4.70 21.34 -15.25
CA VAL A 133 -4.87 20.40 -14.14
C VAL A 133 -5.22 19.00 -14.64
N ILE A 134 -6.05 18.90 -15.68
CA ILE A 134 -6.42 17.62 -16.29
C ILE A 134 -5.19 16.96 -16.91
N ALA A 135 -4.41 17.70 -17.70
CA ALA A 135 -3.18 17.21 -18.30
C ALA A 135 -2.20 16.70 -17.24
N LYS A 136 -1.93 17.52 -16.21
CA LYS A 136 -1.00 17.19 -15.12
C LYS A 136 -1.43 15.94 -14.36
N THR A 137 -2.69 15.86 -13.96
CA THR A 137 -3.19 14.75 -13.13
C THR A 137 -3.37 13.47 -13.93
N ASN A 138 -3.82 13.55 -15.19
CA ASN A 138 -3.90 12.39 -16.09
C ASN A 138 -2.51 11.85 -16.41
N HIS A 139 -1.54 12.71 -16.74
CA HIS A 139 -0.18 12.28 -17.04
C HIS A 139 0.47 11.60 -15.81
N TYR A 140 0.33 12.19 -14.62
CA TYR A 140 0.81 11.55 -13.37
C TYR A 140 0.15 10.19 -13.16
N TRP A 141 -1.17 10.09 -13.41
CA TRP A 141 -1.87 8.81 -13.36
C TRP A 141 -1.26 7.82 -14.33
N GLN A 142 -1.12 8.16 -15.62
CA GLN A 142 -0.62 7.23 -16.63
C GLN A 142 0.82 6.76 -16.34
N GLU A 143 1.73 7.68 -16.01
CA GLU A 143 3.14 7.34 -15.83
C GLU A 143 3.46 6.67 -14.49
N HIS A 144 2.75 7.04 -13.41
CA HIS A 144 3.12 6.61 -12.06
C HIS A 144 2.08 5.74 -11.35
N ILE A 145 0.83 5.76 -11.80
CA ILE A 145 -0.27 5.01 -11.15
C ILE A 145 -0.83 3.91 -12.06
N ALA A 146 -1.00 4.13 -13.36
CA ALA A 146 -1.55 3.17 -14.30
C ALA A 146 -0.52 2.10 -14.71
N SER A 147 0.77 2.48 -14.77
CA SER A 147 1.90 1.55 -14.91
C SER A 147 2.04 0.60 -13.70
N HIS A 148 1.41 0.94 -12.58
CA HIS A 148 1.37 0.14 -11.35
C HIS A 148 -0.03 0.25 -10.71
N PRO A 149 -1.07 -0.48 -11.19
CA PRO A 149 -2.41 -0.42 -10.61
C PRO A 149 -2.48 -1.01 -9.18
N GLY A 150 -1.34 -1.14 -8.50
CA GLY A 150 -1.19 -1.65 -7.16
C GLY A 150 -1.15 -0.52 -6.15
N MET A 151 -2.19 -0.44 -5.32
CA MET A 151 -2.10 -0.10 -3.90
C MET A 151 -1.19 1.11 -3.61
N THR A 152 -1.77 2.33 -3.51
CA THR A 152 -1.04 3.48 -2.97
C THR A 152 -0.61 3.18 -1.54
N LEU A 153 0.65 2.79 -1.36
CA LEU A 153 1.20 2.49 -0.04
C LEU A 153 1.48 3.82 0.69
N PRO A 154 1.18 3.91 1.99
CA PRO A 154 1.71 5.00 2.80
C PRO A 154 3.25 4.99 2.75
N PRO A 155 3.91 6.15 2.86
CA PRO A 155 5.37 6.20 2.91
C PRO A 155 5.88 5.42 4.14
N LEU A 156 6.79 4.48 3.92
CA LEU A 156 7.46 3.71 4.98
C LEU A 156 8.74 4.43 5.38
N LEU A 157 8.76 4.97 6.61
CA LEU A 157 9.95 5.60 7.19
C LEU A 157 10.93 4.54 7.71
N THR A 158 12.21 4.91 7.88
CA THR A 158 13.27 3.98 8.32
C THR A 158 13.08 3.45 9.74
N ASP A 159 12.35 4.20 10.57
CA ASP A 159 12.00 3.84 11.94
C ASP A 159 10.61 3.21 12.04
N GLN A 160 9.98 2.82 10.92
CA GLN A 160 8.66 2.20 10.90
C GLN A 160 8.71 0.74 10.42
N VAL A 161 7.65 0.02 10.78
CA VAL A 161 7.30 -1.28 10.19
C VAL A 161 5.88 -1.15 9.71
N HIS A 162 5.64 -1.46 8.44
CA HIS A 162 4.28 -1.64 7.97
C HIS A 162 3.88 -3.09 8.16
N LEU A 163 2.72 -3.28 8.77
CA LEU A 163 2.11 -4.59 8.96
C LEU A 163 0.88 -4.68 8.08
N TRP A 164 0.91 -5.61 7.13
CA TRP A 164 -0.20 -5.88 6.23
C TRP A 164 -0.81 -7.22 6.61
N HIS A 165 -2.14 -7.31 6.61
CA HIS A 165 -2.83 -8.58 6.80
C HIS A 165 -3.92 -8.75 5.74
N GLY A 166 -4.29 -10.00 5.48
CA GLY A 166 -5.35 -10.30 4.52
C GLY A 166 -5.84 -11.72 4.60
N HIS A 167 -7.04 -11.92 4.06
CA HIS A 167 -7.71 -13.22 3.99
C HIS A 167 -7.51 -13.82 2.58
N LEU A 168 -6.76 -14.92 2.49
CA LEU A 168 -6.29 -15.58 1.26
C LEU A 168 -7.39 -15.81 0.21
N PRO A 169 -8.60 -16.27 0.56
CA PRO A 169 -9.71 -16.43 -0.38
C PRO A 169 -10.15 -15.15 -1.12
N LEU A 170 -9.82 -13.96 -0.61
CA LEU A 170 -10.15 -12.68 -1.26
C LEU A 170 -9.12 -12.28 -2.33
N PHE A 171 -7.97 -12.94 -2.39
CA PHE A 171 -6.94 -12.65 -3.38
C PHE A 171 -7.21 -13.40 -4.68
N SER A 172 -7.02 -12.71 -5.81
CA SER A 172 -7.26 -13.26 -7.13
C SER A 172 -6.40 -14.52 -7.41
N THR A 173 -7.03 -15.54 -7.97
CA THR A 173 -6.38 -16.76 -8.46
C THR A 173 -5.45 -16.50 -9.66
N GLN A 174 -5.54 -15.33 -10.29
CA GLN A 174 -4.61 -14.88 -11.34
C GLN A 174 -3.21 -14.53 -10.79
N ALA A 175 -2.97 -14.71 -9.49
CA ALA A 175 -1.65 -14.58 -8.87
C ALA A 175 -0.58 -15.51 -9.46
N ALA A 176 -0.97 -16.64 -10.09
CA ALA A 176 -0.03 -17.59 -10.68
C ALA A 176 0.92 -16.96 -11.72
N GLY A 177 0.43 -16.00 -12.51
CA GLY A 177 1.25 -15.30 -13.51
C GLY A 177 2.36 -14.43 -12.92
N LEU A 178 2.30 -14.14 -11.62
CA LEU A 178 3.29 -13.29 -10.91
C LEU A 178 4.45 -14.10 -10.35
N LEU A 179 4.27 -15.41 -10.17
CA LEU A 179 5.27 -16.29 -9.57
C LEU A 179 6.37 -16.59 -10.58
N ASN A 180 7.62 -16.65 -10.11
CA ASN A 180 8.73 -17.10 -10.94
C ASN A 180 8.73 -18.65 -11.11
N ALA A 181 9.60 -19.17 -11.97
CA ALA A 181 9.65 -20.60 -12.27
C ALA A 181 9.88 -21.49 -11.04
N GLU A 182 10.73 -21.06 -10.10
CA GLU A 182 11.00 -21.81 -8.86
C GLU A 182 9.77 -21.88 -7.95
N GLU A 183 9.04 -20.77 -7.83
CA GLU A 183 7.81 -20.68 -7.04
C GLU A 183 6.67 -21.45 -7.68
N GLN A 184 6.54 -21.42 -9.00
CA GLN A 184 5.57 -22.25 -9.72
C GLN A 184 5.87 -23.74 -9.52
N ALA A 185 7.14 -24.15 -9.62
CA ALA A 185 7.55 -25.52 -9.34
C ALA A 185 7.29 -25.92 -7.88
N ARG A 186 7.50 -25.00 -6.93
CA ARG A 186 7.16 -25.23 -5.51
C ARG A 186 5.65 -25.34 -5.31
N ALA A 187 4.85 -24.50 -5.96
CA ALA A 187 3.39 -24.54 -5.90
C ALA A 187 2.86 -25.90 -6.39
N ALA A 188 3.43 -26.44 -7.46
CA ALA A 188 3.04 -27.73 -8.03
C ALA A 188 3.35 -28.94 -7.13
N ARG A 189 4.17 -28.79 -6.08
CA ARG A 189 4.55 -29.88 -5.16
C ARG A 189 3.60 -30.03 -3.97
N PHE A 190 2.65 -29.11 -3.77
CA PHE A 190 1.70 -29.23 -2.67
C PHE A 190 0.75 -30.41 -2.88
N ALA A 191 0.46 -31.15 -1.80
CA ALA A 191 -0.32 -32.38 -1.85
C ALA A 191 -1.80 -32.17 -2.20
N THR A 192 -2.35 -30.98 -1.95
CA THR A 192 -3.77 -30.68 -2.20
C THR A 192 -3.94 -29.38 -2.99
N PRO A 193 -5.00 -29.27 -3.82
CA PRO A 193 -5.31 -28.03 -4.55
C PRO A 193 -5.50 -26.83 -3.62
N GLN A 194 -6.05 -27.05 -2.42
CA GLN A 194 -6.26 -25.99 -1.43
C GLN A 194 -4.94 -25.42 -0.91
N LEU A 195 -3.98 -26.29 -0.58
CA LEU A 195 -2.65 -25.87 -0.13
C LEU A 195 -1.89 -25.16 -1.26
N GLN A 196 -2.00 -25.67 -2.49
CA GLN A 196 -1.43 -25.02 -3.67
C GLN A 196 -2.02 -23.62 -3.88
N ALA A 197 -3.35 -23.48 -3.84
CA ALA A 197 -4.03 -22.20 -4.02
C ALA A 197 -3.64 -21.19 -2.93
N ARG A 198 -3.59 -21.62 -1.66
CA ARG A 198 -3.13 -20.77 -0.54
C ARG A 198 -1.69 -20.29 -0.74
N PHE A 199 -0.79 -21.18 -1.17
CA PHE A 199 0.59 -20.80 -1.46
C PHE A 199 0.70 -19.79 -2.60
N VAL A 200 -0.02 -20.02 -3.71
CA VAL A 200 -0.02 -19.10 -4.87
C VAL A 200 -0.59 -17.74 -4.48
N ALA A 201 -1.71 -17.70 -3.76
CA ALA A 201 -2.33 -16.47 -3.29
C ALA A 201 -1.39 -15.68 -2.36
N ALA A 202 -0.82 -16.35 -1.35
CA ALA A 202 0.12 -15.73 -0.41
C ALA A 202 1.37 -15.19 -1.12
N ARG A 203 1.93 -15.96 -2.06
CA ARG A 203 3.14 -15.55 -2.78
C ARG A 203 2.88 -14.41 -3.76
N GLY A 204 1.75 -14.44 -4.47
CA GLY A 204 1.34 -13.34 -5.34
C GLY A 204 1.06 -12.06 -4.56
N ALA A 205 0.37 -12.14 -3.42
CA ALA A 205 0.13 -11.00 -2.54
C ALA A 205 1.46 -10.39 -2.04
N LEU A 206 2.41 -11.22 -1.62
CA LEU A 206 3.74 -10.78 -1.23
C LEU A 206 4.46 -10.06 -2.38
N ARG A 207 4.50 -10.66 -3.58
CA ARG A 207 5.17 -10.05 -4.74
C ARG A 207 4.56 -8.70 -5.10
N ARG A 208 3.23 -8.60 -5.16
CA ARG A 208 2.54 -7.32 -5.43
C ARG A 208 2.87 -6.25 -4.40
N LEU A 209 2.87 -6.62 -3.12
CA LEU A 209 3.15 -5.68 -2.04
C LEU A 209 4.60 -5.18 -2.11
N LEU A 210 5.58 -6.08 -2.23
CA LEU A 210 7.00 -5.71 -2.30
C LEU A 210 7.31 -4.92 -3.58
N ALA A 211 6.70 -5.29 -4.70
CA ALA A 211 6.78 -4.57 -5.97
C ALA A 211 6.31 -3.11 -5.82
N ALA A 212 5.19 -2.90 -5.12
CA ALA A 212 4.69 -1.56 -4.86
C ALA A 212 5.65 -0.73 -3.97
N TYR A 213 6.35 -1.33 -3.01
CA TYR A 213 7.39 -0.64 -2.25
C TYR A 213 8.62 -0.26 -3.08
N LEU A 214 9.02 -1.15 -4.00
CA LEU A 214 10.23 -0.99 -4.81
C LEU A 214 10.00 -0.22 -6.11
N ARG A 215 8.73 -0.07 -6.52
CA ARG A 215 8.32 0.43 -7.86
C ARG A 215 8.92 -0.42 -8.99
N GLU A 216 8.84 -1.73 -8.81
CA GLU A 216 9.30 -2.74 -9.77
C GLU A 216 8.14 -3.64 -10.16
N ALA A 217 8.26 -4.37 -11.26
CA ALA A 217 7.28 -5.39 -11.63
C ALA A 217 7.32 -6.58 -10.64
N PRO A 218 6.16 -7.11 -10.19
CA PRO A 218 6.11 -8.27 -9.28
C PRO A 218 6.94 -9.47 -9.75
N GLU A 219 6.99 -9.72 -11.05
CA GLU A 219 7.70 -10.82 -11.71
C GLU A 219 9.22 -10.62 -11.69
N ALA A 220 9.68 -9.36 -11.70
CA ALA A 220 11.10 -9.01 -11.72
C ALA A 220 11.78 -9.20 -10.35
N LEU A 221 11.00 -9.31 -9.26
CA LEU A 221 11.54 -9.50 -7.92
C LEU A 221 12.32 -10.81 -7.82
N ALA A 222 13.60 -10.69 -7.49
CA ALA A 222 14.51 -11.80 -7.25
C ALA A 222 14.67 -12.06 -5.75
N PHE A 223 14.44 -13.29 -5.33
CA PHE A 223 14.61 -13.73 -3.95
C PHE A 223 15.84 -14.63 -3.80
N HIS A 224 16.45 -14.63 -2.63
CA HIS A 224 17.33 -15.70 -2.17
C HIS A 224 16.82 -16.26 -0.84
N TYR A 225 17.26 -17.47 -0.48
CA TYR A 225 16.84 -18.15 0.72
C TYR A 225 18.03 -18.31 1.66
N GLY A 226 17.87 -17.88 2.91
CA GLY A 226 18.88 -18.10 3.94
C GLY A 226 19.00 -19.58 4.34
N PRO A 227 19.97 -19.94 5.21
CA PRO A 227 20.22 -21.33 5.62
C PRO A 227 19.00 -22.07 6.20
N HIS A 228 18.06 -21.33 6.77
CA HIS A 228 16.82 -21.86 7.36
C HIS A 228 15.58 -21.59 6.49
N GLY A 229 15.76 -21.26 5.22
CA GLY A 229 14.67 -21.09 4.25
C GLY A 229 13.92 -19.74 4.34
N LYS A 230 14.41 -18.77 5.12
CA LYS A 230 13.86 -17.41 5.14
C LYS A 230 14.10 -16.72 3.79
N PRO A 231 13.06 -16.26 3.08
CA PRO A 231 13.23 -15.54 1.83
C PRO A 231 13.66 -14.09 2.09
N GLU A 232 14.58 -13.60 1.26
CA GLU A 232 15.10 -12.24 1.29
C GLU A 232 15.18 -11.68 -0.13
N LEU A 233 14.95 -10.37 -0.30
CA LEU A 233 15.07 -9.69 -1.58
C LEU A 233 16.55 -9.50 -1.93
N ARG A 234 16.94 -9.91 -3.14
CA ARG A 234 18.32 -9.75 -3.62
C ARG A 234 18.64 -8.26 -3.79
N ALA A 235 19.80 -7.85 -3.26
CA ALA A 235 20.35 -6.50 -3.41
C ALA A 235 19.40 -5.35 -2.97
N SER A 236 18.45 -5.62 -2.07
CA SER A 236 17.49 -4.63 -1.61
C SER A 236 17.71 -4.23 -0.13
N PRO A 237 17.57 -2.94 0.22
CA PRO A 237 17.50 -2.52 1.62
C PRO A 237 16.12 -2.82 2.23
N LEU A 238 15.12 -3.24 1.45
CA LEU A 238 13.80 -3.60 1.96
C LEU A 238 13.86 -4.98 2.62
N CYS A 239 13.55 -5.02 3.90
CA CYS A 239 13.40 -6.25 4.67
C CYS A 239 11.92 -6.61 4.78
N PHE A 240 11.62 -7.90 4.76
CA PHE A 240 10.26 -8.37 4.99
C PHE A 240 10.25 -9.69 5.74
N ASN A 241 9.08 -10.02 6.30
CA ASN A 241 8.77 -11.36 6.76
C ASN A 241 7.29 -11.64 6.52
N LEU A 242 6.97 -12.91 6.31
CA LEU A 242 5.62 -13.38 6.00
C LEU A 242 5.29 -14.53 6.95
N ALA A 243 4.10 -14.47 7.54
CA ALA A 243 3.51 -15.57 8.29
C ALA A 243 2.08 -15.79 7.77
N HIS A 244 1.64 -17.03 7.76
CA HIS A 244 0.26 -17.37 7.43
C HIS A 244 -0.21 -18.48 8.35
N ALA A 245 -1.49 -18.47 8.67
CA ALA A 245 -2.14 -19.52 9.44
C ALA A 245 -3.56 -19.68 8.88
N GLU A 246 -3.88 -20.91 8.45
CA GLU A 246 -5.03 -21.22 7.60
C GLU A 246 -5.17 -20.25 6.41
N ASP A 247 -6.28 -19.50 6.35
CA ASP A 247 -6.62 -18.55 5.31
C ASP A 247 -6.16 -17.13 5.61
N TRP A 248 -5.47 -16.90 6.74
CA TRP A 248 -4.94 -15.58 7.07
C TRP A 248 -3.47 -15.45 6.74
N LEU A 249 -3.10 -14.27 6.25
CA LEU A 249 -1.75 -13.87 5.91
C LEU A 249 -1.39 -12.59 6.66
N VAL A 250 -0.15 -12.51 7.14
CA VAL A 250 0.47 -11.29 7.65
C VAL A 250 1.83 -11.09 7.00
N ILE A 251 2.13 -9.85 6.60
CA ILE A 251 3.43 -9.44 6.04
C ILE A 251 3.93 -8.22 6.80
N GLY A 252 5.12 -8.34 7.39
CA GLY A 252 5.85 -7.20 7.94
C GLY A 252 6.87 -6.67 6.93
N VAL A 253 6.94 -5.36 6.74
CA VAL A 253 7.87 -4.69 5.81
C VAL A 253 8.59 -3.54 6.52
N ALA A 254 9.91 -3.46 6.37
CA ALA A 254 10.75 -2.45 7.02
C ALA A 254 11.99 -2.10 6.19
N TRP A 255 12.53 -0.88 6.33
CA TRP A 255 13.80 -0.52 5.69
C TRP A 255 15.01 -0.86 6.55
N ARG A 256 15.99 -1.56 5.98
CA ARG A 256 17.35 -1.77 6.53
C ARG A 256 17.40 -2.43 7.91
N VAL A 257 16.31 -3.00 8.38
CA VAL A 257 16.20 -3.60 9.70
C VAL A 257 15.50 -4.94 9.60
N ALA A 258 16.02 -5.95 10.31
CA ALA A 258 15.41 -7.26 10.29
C ALA A 258 14.04 -7.20 10.97
N VAL A 259 13.02 -7.72 10.29
CA VAL A 259 11.66 -7.86 10.79
C VAL A 259 11.29 -9.34 10.78
N GLY A 260 10.49 -9.74 11.77
CA GLY A 260 9.84 -11.03 11.84
C GLY A 260 8.39 -10.84 12.26
N VAL A 261 7.50 -11.67 11.73
CA VAL A 261 6.08 -11.66 12.04
C VAL A 261 5.63 -13.09 12.30
N ASP A 262 4.68 -13.24 13.20
CA ASP A 262 4.01 -14.50 13.46
C ASP A 262 2.50 -14.31 13.62
N LEU A 263 1.75 -15.36 13.31
CA LEU A 263 0.29 -15.39 13.35
C LEU A 263 -0.17 -16.81 13.68
N GLU A 264 -1.03 -16.95 14.68
CA GLU A 264 -1.60 -18.23 15.11
C GLU A 264 -3.09 -18.11 15.42
N GLN A 265 -3.82 -19.20 15.19
CA GLN A 265 -5.22 -19.31 15.61
C GLN A 265 -5.29 -19.69 17.09
N VAL A 266 -5.99 -18.89 17.89
CA VAL A 266 -6.26 -19.20 19.30
C VAL A 266 -7.31 -20.30 19.36
N ARG A 267 -6.85 -21.53 19.53
CA ARG A 267 -7.70 -22.72 19.73
C ARG A 267 -7.31 -23.47 21.00
N PRO A 268 -8.25 -24.19 21.65
CA PRO A 268 -7.95 -25.03 22.80
C PRO A 268 -6.76 -25.96 22.54
N LEU A 269 -5.93 -26.13 23.56
CA LEU A 269 -4.76 -27.00 23.54
C LEU A 269 -4.92 -28.01 24.67
N ASP A 270 -4.89 -29.31 24.33
CA ASP A 270 -5.12 -30.40 25.29
C ASP A 270 -4.12 -30.38 26.47
N ASP A 271 -2.87 -30.03 26.20
CA ASP A 271 -1.81 -29.92 27.22
C ASP A 271 -0.93 -28.68 26.98
N LEU A 272 -1.54 -27.52 27.15
CA LEU A 272 -0.88 -26.21 27.02
C LEU A 272 0.38 -26.10 27.89
N GLU A 273 0.34 -26.65 29.11
CA GLU A 273 1.46 -26.58 30.04
C GLU A 273 2.66 -27.41 29.58
N ARG A 274 2.45 -28.60 29.03
CA ARG A 274 3.54 -29.39 28.43
C ARG A 274 4.16 -28.70 27.24
N VAL A 275 3.35 -28.08 26.36
CA VAL A 275 3.90 -27.33 25.22
C VAL A 275 4.72 -26.14 25.73
N ALA A 276 4.22 -25.39 26.72
CA ALA A 276 4.96 -24.31 27.34
C ALA A 276 6.29 -24.79 27.95
N ARG A 277 6.32 -25.96 28.62
CA ARG A 277 7.56 -26.52 29.19
C ARG A 277 8.67 -26.75 28.17
N HIS A 278 8.33 -27.07 26.92
CA HIS A 278 9.32 -27.34 25.88
C HIS A 278 9.83 -26.08 25.17
N HIS A 279 9.05 -24.99 25.15
CA HIS A 279 9.33 -23.84 24.30
C HIS A 279 9.49 -22.51 25.06
N PHE A 280 8.99 -22.42 26.29
CA PHE A 280 9.06 -21.21 27.11
C PHE A 280 10.20 -21.29 28.12
N THR A 281 10.73 -20.13 28.51
CA THR A 281 11.68 -19.99 29.61
C THR A 281 11.02 -20.36 30.95
N PRO A 282 11.79 -20.75 31.98
CA PRO A 282 11.23 -20.99 33.32
C PRO A 282 10.43 -19.81 33.88
N GLN A 283 10.86 -18.57 33.59
CA GLN A 283 10.19 -17.33 34.00
C GLN A 283 8.82 -17.17 33.32
N GLU A 284 8.74 -17.40 32.02
CA GLU A 284 7.47 -17.37 31.28
C GLU A 284 6.53 -18.50 31.72
N GLN A 285 7.06 -19.70 31.96
CA GLN A 285 6.28 -20.82 32.49
C GLN A 285 5.65 -20.47 33.84
N ALA A 286 6.44 -19.92 34.77
CA ALA A 286 5.95 -19.48 36.07
C ALA A 286 4.90 -18.37 35.92
N ALA A 287 5.15 -17.36 35.07
CA ALA A 287 4.21 -16.27 34.80
C ALA A 287 2.90 -16.75 34.16
N LEU A 288 2.95 -17.78 33.32
CA LEU A 288 1.76 -18.37 32.70
C LEU A 288 0.88 -19.10 33.73
N LEU A 289 1.51 -19.81 34.67
CA LEU A 289 0.80 -20.59 35.69
C LEU A 289 0.16 -19.70 36.78
N THR A 290 0.65 -18.49 37.01
CA THR A 290 0.04 -17.53 37.94
C THR A 290 -1.22 -16.86 37.39
N LEU A 291 -1.46 -16.94 36.08
CA LEU A 291 -2.66 -16.36 35.46
C LEU A 291 -3.92 -17.19 35.77
N PRO A 292 -5.10 -16.53 35.86
CA PRO A 292 -6.39 -17.22 35.86
C PRO A 292 -6.53 -18.13 34.63
N ALA A 293 -7.12 -19.31 34.80
CA ALA A 293 -7.25 -20.32 33.74
C ALA A 293 -7.83 -19.74 32.43
N ALA A 294 -8.83 -18.87 32.53
CA ALA A 294 -9.47 -18.20 31.38
C ALA A 294 -8.51 -17.32 30.54
N GLN A 295 -7.40 -16.85 31.13
CA GLN A 295 -6.43 -15.99 30.45
C GLN A 295 -5.21 -16.75 29.92
N ARG A 296 -4.94 -17.97 30.43
CA ARG A 296 -3.75 -18.76 30.10
C ARG A 296 -3.64 -19.06 28.61
N LEU A 297 -4.75 -19.42 27.96
CA LEU A 297 -4.75 -19.76 26.53
C LEU A 297 -4.29 -18.58 25.66
N ARG A 298 -4.87 -17.40 25.86
CA ARG A 298 -4.49 -16.20 25.11
C ARG A 298 -3.06 -15.75 25.45
N ALA A 299 -2.66 -15.82 26.72
CA ALA A 299 -1.31 -15.47 27.14
C ALA A 299 -0.25 -16.42 26.53
N PHE A 300 -0.58 -17.71 26.40
CA PHE A 300 0.25 -18.68 25.72
C PHE A 300 0.47 -18.31 24.25
N TYR A 301 -0.59 -18.09 23.46
CA TYR A 301 -0.44 -17.71 22.04
C TYR A 301 0.23 -16.35 21.86
N ALA A 302 0.01 -15.39 22.77
CA ALA A 302 0.72 -14.11 22.76
C ALA A 302 2.22 -14.31 22.99
N CYS A 303 2.60 -15.13 23.98
CA CYS A 303 4.00 -15.47 24.23
C CYS A 303 4.64 -16.21 23.05
N TRP A 304 3.93 -17.21 22.52
CA TRP A 304 4.36 -18.00 21.36
C TRP A 304 4.66 -17.12 20.15
N THR A 305 3.67 -16.33 19.71
CA THR A 305 3.78 -15.49 18.51
C THR A 305 4.86 -14.42 18.66
N ARG A 306 5.01 -13.84 19.86
CA ARG A 306 6.10 -12.92 20.19
C ARG A 306 7.48 -13.55 20.02
N LYS A 307 7.68 -14.76 20.56
CA LYS A 307 8.96 -15.47 20.48
C LYS A 307 9.27 -15.87 19.04
N GLU A 308 8.30 -16.43 18.32
CA GLU A 308 8.42 -16.77 16.90
C GLU A 308 8.76 -15.55 16.05
N ALA A 309 8.11 -14.40 16.27
CA ALA A 309 8.42 -13.17 15.54
C ALA A 309 9.88 -12.74 15.73
N VAL A 310 10.41 -12.83 16.95
CA VAL A 310 11.82 -12.50 17.26
C VAL A 310 12.77 -13.52 16.61
N VAL A 311 12.49 -14.81 16.73
CA VAL A 311 13.28 -15.88 16.09
C VAL A 311 13.31 -15.69 14.57
N LYS A 312 12.15 -15.46 13.94
CA LYS A 312 12.03 -15.15 12.50
C LYS A 312 12.76 -13.88 12.10
N ALA A 313 12.78 -12.85 12.94
CA ALA A 313 13.55 -11.64 12.68
C ALA A 313 15.06 -11.94 12.63
N THR A 314 15.58 -12.68 13.61
CA THR A 314 17.01 -13.06 13.68
C THR A 314 17.44 -14.08 12.61
N GLY A 315 16.49 -14.85 12.07
CA GLY A 315 16.79 -15.93 11.12
C GLY A 315 17.37 -17.19 11.78
N ALA A 316 17.43 -17.26 13.12
CA ALA A 316 17.76 -18.49 13.84
C ALA A 316 16.62 -19.51 13.64
N GLY A 317 16.93 -20.77 13.35
CA GLY A 317 15.89 -21.81 13.19
C GLY A 317 15.04 -22.04 14.46
N LEU A 318 13.79 -22.48 14.29
CA LEU A 318 12.74 -22.51 15.33
C LEU A 318 13.09 -23.25 16.63
N SER A 319 13.56 -24.50 16.55
CA SER A 319 13.37 -25.42 17.69
C SER A 319 14.26 -25.15 18.92
N ALA A 320 15.51 -24.72 18.73
CA ALA A 320 16.44 -24.43 19.84
C ALA A 320 16.46 -22.94 20.25
N ALA A 321 15.84 -22.07 19.45
CA ALA A 321 15.93 -20.62 19.64
C ALA A 321 14.85 -20.08 20.60
N LEU A 322 13.66 -20.69 20.64
CA LEU A 322 12.54 -20.18 21.45
C LEU A 322 12.86 -20.14 22.95
N THR A 323 13.52 -21.15 23.51
CA THR A 323 13.92 -21.17 24.93
C THR A 323 15.03 -20.16 25.27
N ARG A 324 15.64 -19.54 24.25
CA ARG A 324 16.64 -18.47 24.42
C ARG A 324 16.07 -17.07 24.23
N VAL A 325 14.80 -16.95 23.85
CA VAL A 325 14.10 -15.65 23.77
C VAL A 325 13.19 -15.56 24.98
N GLU A 326 13.33 -14.51 25.79
CA GLU A 326 12.38 -14.23 26.88
C GLU A 326 11.56 -12.99 26.50
N VAL A 327 10.23 -13.10 26.55
CA VAL A 327 9.30 -12.01 26.23
C VAL A 327 8.35 -11.71 27.38
N SER A 328 7.76 -10.53 27.37
CA SER A 328 6.66 -10.23 28.30
C SER A 328 5.47 -11.15 28.01
N LEU A 329 4.83 -11.66 29.06
CA LEU A 329 3.68 -12.57 28.98
C LEU A 329 2.40 -11.98 29.58
N ALA A 330 2.53 -11.03 30.51
CA ALA A 330 1.41 -10.48 31.26
C ALA A 330 0.33 -9.87 30.34
N PRO A 331 -0.95 -10.27 30.50
CA PRO A 331 -2.07 -9.66 29.77
C PRO A 331 -2.14 -8.16 30.03
N GLY A 332 -2.39 -7.37 28.98
CA GLY A 332 -2.50 -5.90 29.07
C GLY A 332 -1.17 -5.16 29.25
N ALA A 333 -0.06 -5.86 29.53
CA ALA A 333 1.27 -5.25 29.53
C ALA A 333 1.78 -5.06 28.08
N PRO A 334 2.60 -4.03 27.81
CA PRO A 334 3.25 -3.87 26.53
C PRO A 334 4.07 -5.12 26.14
N ALA A 335 4.02 -5.49 24.87
CA ALA A 335 4.86 -6.54 24.32
C ALA A 335 6.33 -6.09 24.34
N GLN A 336 7.21 -6.89 24.94
CA GLN A 336 8.63 -6.58 25.07
C GLN A 336 9.47 -7.84 24.88
N VAL A 337 10.66 -7.67 24.30
CA VAL A 337 11.72 -8.68 24.39
C VAL A 337 12.54 -8.36 25.63
N LEU A 338 12.52 -9.26 26.60
CA LEU A 338 13.24 -9.10 27.86
C LEU A 338 14.69 -9.57 27.68
N ARG A 339 14.89 -10.74 27.07
CA ARG A 339 16.22 -11.34 26.88
C ARG A 339 16.39 -12.06 25.55
N LEU A 340 17.63 -12.05 25.07
CA LEU A 340 18.13 -12.91 24.00
C LEU A 340 19.39 -13.64 24.51
N GLY A 341 19.28 -14.94 24.71
CA GLY A 341 20.27 -15.72 25.44
C GLY A 341 20.48 -15.16 26.85
N ALA A 342 21.73 -14.89 27.22
CA ALA A 342 22.07 -14.32 28.52
C ALA A 342 21.89 -12.79 28.61
N GLN A 343 21.63 -12.10 27.49
CA GLN A 343 21.66 -10.63 27.41
C GLN A 343 20.26 -10.03 27.48
N LEU A 344 20.14 -8.88 28.15
CA LEU A 344 18.94 -8.04 28.05
C LEU A 344 18.83 -7.49 26.62
N ALA A 345 17.61 -7.38 26.12
CA ALA A 345 17.34 -7.01 24.72
C ALA A 345 16.45 -5.76 24.57
N PRO A 346 16.74 -4.62 25.24
CA PRO A 346 15.88 -3.43 25.19
C PRO A 346 15.85 -2.76 23.81
N ALA A 347 16.81 -3.09 22.94
CA ALA A 347 16.89 -2.58 21.58
C ALA A 347 15.88 -3.24 20.62
N TRP A 348 14.92 -4.03 21.12
CA TRP A 348 13.87 -4.64 20.30
C TRP A 348 12.54 -3.92 20.48
N THR A 349 11.85 -3.71 19.37
CA THR A 349 10.44 -3.30 19.40
C THR A 349 9.59 -4.52 19.06
N LEU A 350 8.58 -4.77 19.89
CA LEU A 350 7.66 -5.90 19.76
C LEU A 350 6.23 -5.39 19.94
N PHE A 351 5.30 -5.93 19.17
CA PHE A 351 3.87 -5.63 19.32
C PHE A 351 3.06 -6.92 19.38
N SER A 352 1.79 -6.79 19.74
CA SER A 352 0.80 -7.86 19.60
C SER A 352 -0.45 -7.29 18.99
N PHE A 353 -1.08 -8.05 18.11
CA PHE A 353 -2.30 -7.66 17.42
C PHE A 353 -3.23 -8.85 17.28
N GLU A 354 -4.51 -8.56 17.05
CA GLU A 354 -5.53 -9.54 16.70
C GLU A 354 -6.03 -9.21 15.29
N VAL A 355 -5.89 -10.13 14.33
CA VAL A 355 -6.29 -9.88 12.92
C VAL A 355 -7.80 -9.97 12.75
N ALA A 356 -8.39 -10.90 13.49
CA ALA A 356 -9.82 -11.18 13.60
C ALA A 356 -10.03 -11.92 14.93
N GLU A 357 -11.28 -12.00 15.40
CA GLU A 357 -11.57 -12.70 16.65
C GLU A 357 -10.97 -14.11 16.66
N GLY A 358 -10.13 -14.40 17.66
CA GLY A 358 -9.45 -15.68 17.80
C GLY A 358 -8.16 -15.85 16.98
N TRP A 359 -7.60 -14.77 16.42
CA TRP A 359 -6.35 -14.81 15.65
C TRP A 359 -5.28 -13.89 16.24
N GLN A 360 -4.30 -14.47 16.94
CA GLN A 360 -3.25 -13.74 17.63
C GLN A 360 -1.99 -13.64 16.75
N GLY A 361 -1.45 -12.43 16.60
CA GLY A 361 -0.17 -12.22 15.93
C GLY A 361 0.77 -11.29 16.67
N ALA A 362 2.04 -11.27 16.25
CA ALA A 362 3.07 -10.37 16.74
C ALA A 362 4.09 -10.02 15.65
N PRO A 363 4.47 -8.73 15.47
CA PRO A 363 5.65 -8.34 14.74
C PRO A 363 6.79 -7.97 15.72
N GLY A 364 8.02 -8.32 15.35
CA GLY A 364 9.25 -7.97 16.08
C GLY A 364 10.31 -7.41 15.15
N ARG A 365 11.03 -6.38 15.62
CA ARG A 365 12.21 -5.82 14.94
C ARG A 365 13.32 -5.47 15.93
N ALA A 366 14.56 -5.54 15.48
CA ALA A 366 15.70 -4.96 16.18
C ALA A 366 15.77 -3.42 15.93
N ALA A 367 16.48 -2.66 16.75
CA ALA A 367 16.63 -1.21 16.57
C ALA A 367 17.66 -0.82 15.49
N SER A 368 18.59 -1.72 15.12
CA SER A 368 19.54 -1.50 14.02
C SER A 368 20.04 -2.83 13.43
N ARG A 369 20.52 -2.80 12.18
CA ARG A 369 21.26 -3.93 11.56
C ARG A 369 22.70 -4.08 12.10
N ALA A 370 23.19 -3.10 12.86
CA ALA A 370 24.58 -3.02 13.29
C ALA A 370 24.69 -3.19 14.81
N GLY A 371 24.75 -4.44 15.24
CA GLY A 371 25.21 -4.84 16.58
C GLY A 371 24.16 -4.79 17.69
N GLY A 372 23.85 -5.95 18.26
CA GLY A 372 23.20 -6.05 19.56
C GLY A 372 22.36 -7.32 19.72
N ALA A 373 22.97 -8.36 20.31
CA ALA A 373 22.38 -9.66 20.63
C ALA A 373 21.89 -10.49 19.42
N ALA A 374 22.83 -11.09 18.69
CA ALA A 374 22.50 -12.26 17.86
C ALA A 374 22.26 -13.48 18.78
N LEU A 375 21.22 -14.28 18.48
CA LEU A 375 21.08 -15.63 19.03
C LEU A 375 22.25 -16.47 18.51
N ARG A 376 23.38 -16.45 19.21
CA ARG A 376 24.51 -17.34 18.92
C ARG A 376 24.21 -18.73 19.51
N PRO A 377 24.53 -19.82 18.78
CA PRO A 377 24.33 -21.19 19.24
C PRO A 377 25.03 -21.48 20.58
#